data_AF-A0AAW6ZNU2-F1
#
_entry.id   AF-A0AAW6ZNU2-F1
#
_cell.length_a   1.000
_cell.length_b   1.000
_cell.length_c   1.000
_cell.angle_alpha   90.00
_cell.angle_beta   90.00
_cell.angle_gamma   90.00
#
_symmetry.space_group_name_H-M   'P 1'
#
loop_
_entity.id
_entity.type
_entity.pdbx_description
1 polymer ?
#
loop_
_entity_poly.entity_id
_entity_poly.type
_entity_poly.pdbx_seq_one_letter_code
_entity_poly.pdbx_strand_id
1 'polypeptide(L)'
;MKVSIGFNRHLEPDWLAQTASWVANGIEGQALKDRIDSMLEPAFTSKVAKDKTRNLLFGIWNKLPKHISERFQLRGANLLMEHSEQHLVFHWGMMLSKYPFFAFVVGQIGKLTKLNDTFIYSQLEDRVTEQYGDTSTIKRSMQFVVRTLMNLEVLKNPKQGVYELNTAVSIEQPEVKGWLVEAIMHSNQSSSRSLSSINDDTVWFPFKLFFDLSDVQTNKELEAHLQSSDTVVFL
;
A
#
# COMPACT_ATOMS: atom_id res chain seq x y z
N MET A 1 -10.24 -9.68 21.90
CA MET A 1 -10.64 -8.44 21.20
C MET A 1 -10.72 -8.73 19.71
N LYS A 2 -11.79 -8.30 19.03
CA LYS A 2 -11.92 -8.51 17.58
C LYS A 2 -10.98 -7.53 16.87
N VAL A 3 -9.91 -8.03 16.23
CA VAL A 3 -9.03 -7.20 15.42
C VAL A 3 -9.86 -6.65 14.25
N SER A 4 -10.07 -5.34 14.22
CA SER A 4 -10.80 -4.68 13.12
C SER A 4 -9.82 -4.49 11.96
N ILE A 5 -9.94 -5.33 10.93
CA ILE A 5 -9.13 -5.19 9.72
C ILE A 5 -9.76 -4.15 8.81
N GLY A 6 -9.02 -3.06 8.57
CA GLY A 6 -9.46 -1.97 7.69
C GLY A 6 -9.58 -2.39 6.22
N PHE A 7 -8.75 -3.33 5.77
CA PHE A 7 -8.73 -3.83 4.39
C PHE A 7 -9.73 -4.97 4.20
N ASN A 8 -10.98 -4.63 3.88
CA ASN A 8 -12.11 -5.56 3.93
C ASN A 8 -12.84 -5.75 2.58
N ARG A 9 -12.26 -5.27 1.48
CA ARG A 9 -12.75 -5.39 0.10
C ARG A 9 -11.55 -5.47 -0.84
N HIS A 10 -11.73 -6.11 -2.00
CA HIS A 10 -10.76 -5.97 -3.08
C HIS A 10 -10.97 -4.62 -3.77
N LEU A 11 -9.94 -4.14 -4.46
CA LEU A 11 -9.95 -2.90 -5.20
C LEU A 11 -9.61 -3.15 -6.66
N GLU A 12 -10.10 -2.26 -7.52
CA GLU A 12 -9.80 -2.22 -8.95
C GLU A 12 -8.90 -1.01 -9.25
N PRO A 13 -8.02 -1.10 -10.26
CA PRO A 13 -7.07 -0.03 -10.61
C PRO A 13 -7.79 1.29 -10.89
N ASP A 14 -8.85 1.28 -11.70
CA ASP A 14 -9.61 2.49 -12.05
C ASP A 14 -10.23 3.18 -10.84
N TRP A 15 -10.70 2.41 -9.84
CA TRP A 15 -11.28 2.98 -8.63
C TRP A 15 -10.24 3.73 -7.79
N LEU A 16 -9.05 3.15 -7.69
CA LEU A 16 -7.92 3.76 -6.98
C LEU A 16 -7.43 5.02 -7.69
N ALA A 17 -7.22 4.93 -9.01
CA ALA A 17 -6.75 6.04 -9.83
C ALA A 17 -7.73 7.22 -9.81
N GLN A 18 -9.02 6.95 -10.03
CA GLN A 18 -10.05 7.99 -10.06
C GLN A 18 -10.25 8.66 -8.70
N THR A 19 -10.19 7.88 -7.61
CA THR A 19 -10.28 8.43 -6.24
C THR A 19 -9.09 9.33 -5.93
N ALA A 20 -7.87 8.91 -6.29
CA ALA A 20 -6.66 9.71 -6.12
C ALA A 20 -6.73 11.02 -6.91
N SER A 21 -7.17 10.94 -8.16
CA SER A 21 -7.36 12.11 -9.03
C SER A 21 -8.31 13.13 -8.40
N TRP A 22 -9.44 12.69 -7.82
CA TRP A 22 -10.34 13.62 -7.14
C TRP A 22 -9.70 14.28 -5.93
N VAL A 23 -8.95 13.53 -5.11
CA VAL A 23 -8.22 14.10 -3.98
C VAL A 23 -7.15 15.10 -4.42
N ALA A 24 -6.40 14.80 -5.48
CA ALA A 24 -5.41 15.72 -6.06
C ALA A 24 -6.06 17.03 -6.54
N ASN A 25 -7.32 16.98 -6.97
CA ASN A 25 -8.12 18.14 -7.37
C ASN A 25 -8.88 18.80 -6.20
N GLY A 26 -8.50 18.50 -4.95
CA GLY A 26 -9.08 19.14 -3.75
C GLY A 26 -10.47 18.66 -3.38
N ILE A 27 -10.93 17.51 -3.89
CA ILE A 27 -12.24 16.96 -3.55
C ILE A 27 -12.10 16.08 -2.31
N GLU A 28 -12.84 16.43 -1.27
CA GLU A 28 -12.73 15.80 0.04
C GLU A 28 -14.09 15.58 0.73
N GLY A 29 -14.06 14.96 1.91
CA GLY A 29 -15.22 14.86 2.79
C GLY A 29 -16.42 14.16 2.14
N GLN A 30 -17.60 14.76 2.27
CA GLN A 30 -18.83 14.17 1.72
C GLN A 30 -18.86 14.21 0.19
N ALA A 31 -18.35 15.28 -0.43
CA ALA A 31 -18.32 15.41 -1.89
C ALA A 31 -17.50 14.28 -2.53
N LEU A 32 -16.38 13.88 -1.92
CA LEU A 32 -15.59 12.74 -2.37
C LEU A 32 -16.37 11.42 -2.24
N LYS A 33 -17.05 11.21 -1.11
CA LYS A 33 -17.87 10.00 -0.89
C LYS A 33 -18.95 9.85 -1.95
N ASP A 34 -19.64 10.93 -2.30
CA ASP A 34 -20.73 10.92 -3.28
C ASP A 34 -20.21 10.58 -4.69
N ARG A 35 -19.01 11.08 -5.04
CA ARG A 35 -18.34 10.73 -6.31
C ARG A 35 -17.92 9.27 -6.36
N ILE A 36 -17.31 8.75 -5.29
CA ILE A 36 -16.95 7.34 -5.18
C ILE A 36 -18.21 6.47 -5.27
N ASP A 37 -19.30 6.81 -4.57
CA ASP A 37 -20.55 6.05 -4.64
C ASP A 37 -21.10 5.99 -6.05
N SER A 38 -21.09 7.12 -6.77
CA SER A 38 -21.56 7.19 -8.17
C SER A 38 -20.71 6.32 -9.11
N MET A 39 -19.39 6.33 -8.94
CA MET A 39 -18.47 5.49 -9.73
C MET A 39 -18.65 3.99 -9.44
N LEU A 40 -18.96 3.63 -8.20
CA LEU A 40 -19.14 2.23 -7.82
C LEU A 40 -20.53 1.67 -8.16
N GLU A 41 -21.53 2.51 -8.46
CA GLU A 41 -22.91 2.07 -8.73
C GLU A 41 -23.01 0.92 -9.75
N PRO A 42 -22.34 0.99 -10.91
CA PRO A 42 -22.44 -0.07 -11.92
C PRO A 42 -21.83 -1.41 -11.47
N ALA A 43 -20.90 -1.39 -10.51
CA ALA A 43 -20.15 -2.57 -10.07
C ALA A 43 -20.82 -3.33 -8.91
N PHE A 44 -21.87 -2.78 -8.29
CA PHE A 44 -22.45 -3.35 -7.07
C PHE A 44 -23.98 -3.39 -7.10
N THR A 45 -24.54 -4.56 -6.85
CA THR A 45 -25.97 -4.72 -6.51
C THR A 45 -26.23 -4.55 -5.00
N SER A 46 -25.24 -4.88 -4.17
CA SER A 46 -25.35 -4.81 -2.71
C SER A 46 -24.87 -3.47 -2.18
N LYS A 47 -25.80 -2.69 -1.60
CA LYS A 47 -25.47 -1.42 -0.91
C LYS A 47 -24.39 -1.59 0.16
N VAL A 48 -24.49 -2.64 0.98
CA VAL A 48 -23.50 -2.92 2.05
C VAL A 48 -22.11 -3.21 1.48
N ALA A 49 -22.02 -3.91 0.34
CA ALA A 49 -20.73 -4.16 -0.30
C ALA A 49 -20.14 -2.88 -0.88
N LYS A 50 -20.96 -2.08 -1.58
CA LYS A 50 -20.59 -0.77 -2.13
C LYS A 50 -20.09 0.18 -1.04
N ASP A 51 -20.86 0.34 0.04
CA ASP A 51 -20.52 1.21 1.18
C ASP A 51 -19.15 0.87 1.80
N LYS A 52 -18.84 -0.43 1.91
CA LYS A 52 -17.55 -0.89 2.43
C LYS A 52 -16.41 -0.60 1.46
N THR A 53 -16.63 -0.80 0.15
CA THR A 53 -15.64 -0.47 -0.88
C THR A 53 -15.38 1.03 -0.92
N ARG A 54 -16.43 1.87 -0.89
CA ARG A 54 -16.32 3.33 -0.77
C ARG A 54 -15.50 3.72 0.45
N ASN A 55 -15.83 3.18 1.63
CA ASN A 55 -15.14 3.50 2.87
C ASN A 55 -13.66 3.10 2.83
N LEU A 56 -13.31 2.02 2.12
CA LEU A 56 -11.93 1.61 1.92
C LEU A 56 -11.19 2.60 0.99
N LEU A 57 -11.74 2.93 -0.17
CA LEU A 57 -11.17 3.92 -1.11
C LEU A 57 -10.99 5.30 -0.45
N PHE A 58 -12.03 5.79 0.21
CA PHE A 58 -12.00 7.04 0.98
C PHE A 58 -10.94 6.97 2.09
N GLY A 59 -10.83 5.82 2.75
CA GLY A 59 -9.85 5.59 3.80
C GLY A 59 -8.41 5.66 3.30
N ILE A 60 -8.14 5.07 2.14
CA ILE A 60 -6.83 5.09 1.49
C ILE A 60 -6.46 6.53 1.13
N TRP A 61 -7.32 7.25 0.41
CA TRP A 61 -6.90 8.51 -0.20
C TRP A 61 -7.27 9.79 0.54
N ASN A 62 -8.25 9.80 1.44
CA ASN A 62 -8.71 11.05 2.07
C ASN A 62 -8.73 11.02 3.60
N LYS A 63 -9.07 9.88 4.23
CA LYS A 63 -9.06 9.79 5.69
C LYS A 63 -7.61 9.78 6.20
N LEU A 64 -7.26 10.75 7.04
CA LEU A 64 -5.95 10.82 7.68
C LEU A 64 -6.03 10.25 9.11
N PRO A 65 -5.30 9.15 9.41
CA PRO A 65 -5.01 8.79 10.79
C PRO A 65 -4.25 9.92 11.50
N LYS A 66 -4.41 10.06 12.83
CA LYS A 66 -3.75 11.14 13.61
C LYS A 66 -2.22 11.20 13.46
N HIS A 67 -1.58 10.09 13.09
CA HIS A 67 -0.12 9.97 12.96
C HIS A 67 0.39 10.25 11.53
N ILE A 68 -0.49 10.51 10.57
CA ILE A 68 -0.12 10.82 9.19
C ILE A 68 -0.51 12.27 8.91
N SER A 69 0.46 13.05 8.43
CA SER A 69 0.23 14.45 8.12
C SER A 69 -0.62 14.61 6.86
N GLU A 70 -1.36 15.73 6.77
CA GLU A 70 -2.05 16.09 5.52
C GLU A 70 -1.05 16.32 4.37
N ARG A 71 0.15 16.80 4.71
CA ARG A 71 1.24 17.02 3.75
C ARG A 71 1.68 15.73 3.06
N PHE A 72 1.77 14.61 3.78
CA PHE A 72 2.10 13.31 3.20
C PHE A 72 1.14 12.93 2.08
N GLN A 73 -0.17 13.05 2.34
CA GLN A 73 -1.22 12.73 1.38
C GLN A 73 -1.22 13.69 0.19
N LEU A 74 -1.16 15.01 0.44
CA LEU A 74 -1.12 16.00 -0.63
C LEU A 74 0.09 15.84 -1.53
N ARG A 75 1.27 15.56 -0.96
CA ARG A 75 2.48 15.29 -1.73
C ARG A 75 2.34 14.03 -2.59
N GLY A 76 1.82 12.94 -2.03
CA GLY A 76 1.56 11.71 -2.78
C GLY A 76 0.56 11.92 -3.91
N ALA A 77 -0.49 12.72 -3.68
CA ALA A 77 -1.47 13.07 -4.71
C ALA A 77 -0.86 13.93 -5.84
N ASN A 78 -0.01 14.90 -5.51
CA ASN A 78 0.68 15.73 -6.51
C ASN A 78 1.69 14.92 -7.32
N LEU A 79 2.53 14.11 -6.66
CA LEU A 79 3.49 13.24 -7.34
C LEU A 79 2.79 12.22 -8.24
N LEU A 80 1.61 11.72 -7.85
CA LEU A 80 0.81 10.86 -8.72
C LEU A 80 0.37 11.57 -10.00
N MET A 81 0.04 12.87 -9.93
CA MET A 81 -0.31 13.65 -11.12
C MET A 81 0.91 13.90 -12.02
N GLU A 82 2.09 14.09 -11.43
CA GLU A 82 3.36 14.30 -12.14
C GLU A 82 3.90 13.00 -12.78
N HIS A 83 3.70 11.86 -12.12
CA HIS A 83 4.19 10.53 -12.51
C HIS A 83 3.04 9.53 -12.70
N SER A 84 2.03 9.92 -13.46
CA SER A 84 0.79 9.14 -13.64
C SER A 84 1.02 7.73 -14.21
N GLU A 85 2.11 7.53 -14.96
CA GLU A 85 2.52 6.22 -15.47
C GLU A 85 2.97 5.25 -14.36
N GLN A 86 3.32 5.78 -13.18
CA GLN A 86 3.75 5.04 -11.99
C GLN A 86 2.67 5.00 -10.89
N HIS A 87 1.41 5.29 -11.22
CA HIS A 87 0.29 5.40 -10.26
C HIS A 87 0.21 4.28 -9.20
N LEU A 88 0.56 3.04 -9.57
CA LEU A 88 0.57 1.89 -8.65
C LEU A 88 1.41 2.16 -7.38
N VAL A 89 2.58 2.79 -7.51
CA VAL A 89 3.50 3.02 -6.39
C VAL A 89 2.90 3.95 -5.33
N PHE A 90 2.09 4.92 -5.76
CA PHE A 90 1.40 5.84 -4.87
C PHE A 90 0.22 5.17 -4.16
N HIS A 91 -0.56 4.35 -4.86
CA HIS A 91 -1.57 3.52 -4.20
C HIS A 91 -0.94 2.60 -3.15
N TRP A 92 0.21 2.00 -3.49
CA TRP A 92 0.97 1.14 -2.60
C TRP A 92 1.43 1.87 -1.34
N GLY A 93 2.08 3.03 -1.47
CA GLY A 93 2.53 3.83 -0.32
C GLY A 93 1.38 4.29 0.58
N MET A 94 0.24 4.66 0.02
CA MET A 94 -0.96 5.01 0.80
C MET A 94 -1.53 3.79 1.54
N MET A 95 -1.53 2.61 0.93
CA MET A 95 -1.99 1.37 1.57
C MET A 95 -1.01 0.89 2.64
N LEU A 96 0.30 0.92 2.38
CA LEU A 96 1.33 0.58 3.38
C LEU A 96 1.20 1.46 4.63
N SER A 97 1.20 2.78 4.45
CA SER A 97 1.15 3.74 5.56
C SER A 97 -0.11 3.63 6.42
N LYS A 98 -1.27 3.33 5.83
CA LYS A 98 -2.58 3.37 6.53
C LYS A 98 -3.14 2.01 6.94
N TYR A 99 -2.69 0.91 6.34
CA TYR A 99 -3.29 -0.42 6.51
C TYR A 99 -2.24 -1.47 6.91
N PRO A 100 -1.93 -1.61 8.21
CA PRO A 100 -0.92 -2.56 8.70
C PRO A 100 -1.16 -4.02 8.28
N PHE A 101 -2.42 -4.45 8.16
CA PHE A 101 -2.73 -5.79 7.67
C PHE A 101 -2.34 -5.98 6.20
N PHE A 102 -2.53 -4.96 5.36
CA PHE A 102 -2.05 -4.98 3.98
C PHE A 102 -0.52 -5.06 3.96
N ALA A 103 0.17 -4.19 4.71
CA ALA A 103 1.63 -4.16 4.82
C ALA A 103 2.20 -5.52 5.26
N PHE A 104 1.58 -6.17 6.24
CA PHE A 104 1.98 -7.50 6.69
C PHE A 104 1.82 -8.55 5.58
N VAL A 105 0.65 -8.62 4.93
CA VAL A 105 0.38 -9.63 3.90
C VAL A 105 1.33 -9.46 2.71
N VAL A 106 1.53 -8.23 2.20
CA VAL A 106 2.47 -8.01 1.10
C VAL A 106 3.92 -8.29 1.50
N GLY A 107 4.30 -7.97 2.74
CA GLY A 107 5.59 -8.33 3.29
C GLY A 107 5.81 -9.85 3.32
N GLN A 108 4.80 -10.64 3.70
CA GLN A 108 4.87 -12.11 3.64
C GLN A 108 4.94 -12.65 2.22
N ILE A 109 4.21 -12.06 1.28
CA ILE A 109 4.29 -12.42 -0.14
C ILE A 109 5.70 -12.15 -0.67
N GLY A 110 6.28 -10.96 -0.40
CA GLY A 110 7.65 -10.64 -0.78
C GLY A 110 8.68 -11.61 -0.18
N LYS A 111 8.49 -12.05 1.08
CA LYS A 111 9.34 -13.09 1.68
C LYS A 111 9.23 -14.44 0.98
N LEU A 112 8.01 -14.87 0.65
CA LEU A 112 7.78 -16.16 -0.01
C LEU A 112 8.31 -16.19 -1.45
N THR A 113 8.28 -15.04 -2.12
CA THR A 113 8.63 -14.92 -3.54
C THR A 113 10.09 -14.56 -3.78
N LYS A 114 10.83 -14.13 -2.76
CA LYS A 114 12.24 -13.66 -2.85
C LYS A 114 13.18 -14.57 -3.65
N LEU A 115 12.94 -15.89 -3.68
CA LEU A 115 13.81 -16.85 -4.37
C LEU A 115 13.31 -17.28 -5.75
N ASN A 116 11.98 -17.42 -5.94
CA ASN A 116 11.41 -18.13 -7.09
C ASN A 116 10.23 -17.38 -7.74
N ASP A 117 10.01 -16.10 -7.41
CA ASP A 117 8.91 -15.27 -7.88
C ASP A 117 7.51 -15.93 -7.76
N THR A 118 7.38 -16.95 -6.93
CA THR A 118 6.19 -17.79 -6.79
C THR A 118 5.94 -18.10 -5.33
N PHE A 119 4.68 -18.29 -4.96
CA PHE A 119 4.30 -18.76 -3.64
C PHE A 119 3.03 -19.63 -3.68
N ILE A 120 2.88 -20.48 -2.66
CA ILE A 120 1.67 -21.29 -2.47
C ILE A 120 0.75 -20.56 -1.50
N TYR A 121 -0.52 -20.44 -1.84
CA TYR A 121 -1.52 -19.70 -1.06
C TYR A 121 -1.66 -20.21 0.38
N SER A 122 -1.60 -21.52 0.60
CA SER A 122 -1.68 -22.10 1.95
C SER A 122 -0.51 -21.66 2.84
N GLN A 123 0.70 -21.50 2.29
CA GLN A 123 1.85 -21.00 3.05
C GLN A 123 1.67 -19.54 3.48
N LEU A 124 1.02 -18.74 2.64
CA LEU A 124 0.62 -17.37 3.01
C LEU A 124 -0.45 -17.40 4.10
N GLU A 125 -1.46 -18.27 3.96
CA GLU A 125 -2.53 -18.45 4.97
C GLU A 125 -1.97 -18.85 6.33
N ASP A 126 -1.06 -19.81 6.39
CA ASP A 126 -0.41 -20.26 7.62
C ASP A 126 0.28 -19.09 8.35
N ARG A 127 1.09 -18.31 7.61
CA ARG A 127 1.81 -17.13 8.17
C ARG A 127 0.87 -16.02 8.64
N VAL A 128 -0.23 -15.79 7.93
CA VAL A 128 -1.20 -14.75 8.28
C VAL A 128 -2.04 -15.16 9.49
N THR A 129 -2.45 -16.43 9.55
CA THR A 129 -3.23 -16.96 10.67
C THR A 129 -2.39 -17.17 11.93
N GLU A 130 -1.08 -17.43 11.80
CA GLU A 130 -0.14 -17.44 12.93
C GLU A 130 -0.08 -16.06 13.62
N GLN A 131 0.00 -14.98 12.84
CA GLN A 131 0.10 -13.61 13.38
C GLN A 131 -1.24 -13.02 13.86
N TYR A 132 -2.32 -13.23 13.08
CA TYR A 132 -3.61 -12.56 13.30
C TYR A 132 -4.72 -13.48 13.83
N GLY A 133 -4.44 -14.78 13.97
CA GLY A 133 -5.38 -15.82 14.39
C GLY A 133 -6.11 -16.48 13.21
N ASP A 134 -6.45 -17.76 13.37
CA ASP A 134 -7.27 -18.50 12.41
C ASP A 134 -8.75 -18.16 12.58
N THR A 135 -9.22 -17.16 11.82
CA THR A 135 -10.65 -16.87 11.71
C THR A 135 -11.04 -16.63 10.26
N SER A 136 -12.33 -16.86 9.96
CA SER A 136 -12.91 -16.56 8.64
C SER A 136 -12.76 -15.09 8.24
N THR A 137 -12.68 -14.16 9.20
CA THR A 137 -12.48 -12.73 8.93
C THR A 137 -11.06 -12.46 8.45
N ILE A 138 -10.05 -13.08 9.08
CA ILE A 138 -8.64 -12.96 8.67
C ILE A 138 -8.44 -13.55 7.28
N LYS A 139 -8.88 -14.79 7.08
CA LYS A 139 -8.78 -15.49 5.78
C LYS A 139 -9.45 -14.70 4.66
N ARG A 140 -10.64 -14.15 4.91
CA ARG A 140 -11.36 -13.33 3.92
C ARG A 140 -10.65 -11.99 3.65
N SER A 141 -10.05 -11.38 4.65
CA SER A 141 -9.29 -10.13 4.46
C SER A 141 -8.03 -10.38 3.64
N MET A 142 -7.33 -11.48 3.88
CA MET A 142 -6.18 -11.91 3.06
C MET A 142 -6.60 -12.17 1.61
N GLN A 143 -7.74 -12.84 1.38
CA GLN A 143 -8.30 -13.01 0.02
C GLN A 143 -8.53 -11.68 -0.68
N PHE A 144 -9.01 -10.66 0.03
CA PHE A 144 -9.19 -9.32 -0.55
C PHE A 144 -7.86 -8.66 -0.93
N VAL A 145 -6.81 -8.81 -0.12
CA VAL A 145 -5.47 -8.32 -0.46
C VAL A 145 -4.96 -9.04 -1.71
N VAL A 146 -4.94 -10.37 -1.71
CA VAL A 146 -4.47 -11.17 -2.86
C VAL A 146 -5.27 -10.84 -4.12
N ARG A 147 -6.60 -10.71 -4.03
CA ARG A 147 -7.44 -10.31 -5.17
C ARG A 147 -7.12 -8.91 -5.66
N THR A 148 -6.86 -7.96 -4.75
CA THR A 148 -6.42 -6.60 -5.15
C THR A 148 -5.10 -6.66 -5.91
N LEU A 149 -4.12 -7.43 -5.43
CA LEU A 149 -2.84 -7.59 -6.12
C LEU A 149 -3.00 -8.24 -7.51
N MET A 150 -3.93 -9.19 -7.67
CA MET A 150 -4.27 -9.75 -8.98
C MET A 150 -4.91 -8.70 -9.90
N ASN A 151 -5.86 -7.91 -9.39
CA ASN A 151 -6.55 -6.87 -10.16
C ASN A 151 -5.60 -5.73 -10.59
N LEU A 152 -4.59 -5.44 -9.75
CA LEU A 152 -3.51 -4.48 -10.04
C LEU A 152 -2.40 -5.06 -10.92
N GLU A 153 -2.60 -6.28 -11.47
CA GLU A 153 -1.64 -7.01 -12.29
C GLU A 153 -0.27 -7.23 -11.61
N VAL A 154 -0.22 -7.18 -10.28
CA VAL A 154 0.98 -7.46 -9.49
C VAL A 154 1.22 -8.96 -9.35
N LEU A 155 0.14 -9.74 -9.31
CA LEU A 155 0.17 -11.19 -9.24
C LEU A 155 -0.60 -11.80 -10.41
N LYS A 156 -0.18 -13.00 -10.79
CA LYS A 156 -0.94 -13.93 -11.65
C LYS A 156 -1.11 -15.28 -10.94
N ASN A 157 -2.10 -16.06 -11.38
CA ASN A 157 -2.45 -17.35 -10.81
C ASN A 157 -2.33 -18.42 -11.91
N PRO A 158 -1.10 -18.87 -12.22
CA PRO A 158 -0.86 -19.81 -13.33
C PRO A 158 -1.48 -21.19 -13.07
N LYS A 159 -1.65 -21.57 -11.80
CA LYS A 159 -2.21 -22.86 -11.40
C LYS A 159 -2.92 -22.71 -10.06
N GLN A 160 -4.04 -23.41 -9.88
CA GLN A 160 -4.79 -23.40 -8.63
C GLN A 160 -3.90 -23.53 -7.39
N GLY A 161 -3.99 -22.54 -6.50
CA GLY A 161 -3.24 -22.47 -5.25
C GLY A 161 -1.80 -21.96 -5.37
N VAL A 162 -1.30 -21.74 -6.58
CA VAL A 162 0.04 -21.21 -6.86
C VAL A 162 -0.09 -19.83 -7.48
N TYR A 163 0.60 -18.86 -6.90
CA TYR A 163 0.63 -17.48 -7.35
C TYR A 163 2.04 -17.13 -7.79
N GLU A 164 2.16 -16.28 -8.79
CA GLU A 164 3.42 -15.84 -9.37
C GLU A 164 3.42 -14.32 -9.49
N LEU A 165 4.60 -13.72 -9.29
CA LEU A 165 4.81 -12.30 -9.52
C LEU A 165 4.66 -11.99 -11.01
N ASN A 166 4.08 -10.83 -11.31
CA ASN A 166 4.14 -10.28 -12.64
C ASN A 166 5.42 -9.43 -12.81
N THR A 167 5.56 -8.75 -13.95
CA THR A 167 6.71 -7.90 -14.27
C THR A 167 6.95 -6.85 -13.19
N ALA A 168 8.19 -6.81 -12.70
CA ALA A 168 8.61 -5.82 -11.71
C ALA A 168 8.64 -4.41 -12.30
N VAL A 169 8.19 -3.43 -11.50
CA VAL A 169 8.13 -2.01 -11.89
C VAL A 169 9.36 -1.29 -11.33
N SER A 170 10.12 -0.60 -12.17
CA SER A 170 11.30 0.16 -11.70
C SER A 170 10.89 1.56 -11.33
N ILE A 171 11.35 2.04 -10.17
CA ILE A 171 11.06 3.37 -9.66
C ILE A 171 12.40 4.04 -9.39
N GLU A 172 12.68 5.13 -10.11
CA GLU A 172 14.00 5.77 -10.09
C GLU A 172 13.97 7.22 -9.60
N GLN A 173 12.80 7.86 -9.62
CA GLN A 173 12.61 9.26 -9.28
C GLN A 173 12.87 9.49 -7.77
N PRO A 174 13.89 10.29 -7.40
CA PRO A 174 14.27 10.50 -6.00
C PRO A 174 13.13 11.05 -5.14
N GLU A 175 12.30 11.94 -5.68
CA GLU A 175 11.13 12.50 -5.00
C GLU A 175 10.06 11.45 -4.67
N VAL A 176 9.87 10.46 -5.55
CA VAL A 176 8.97 9.32 -5.33
C VAL A 176 9.56 8.40 -4.27
N LYS A 177 10.86 8.09 -4.37
CA LYS A 177 11.58 7.28 -3.39
C LYS A 177 11.54 7.92 -1.99
N GLY A 178 11.84 9.21 -1.87
CA GLY A 178 11.77 9.94 -0.60
C GLY A 178 10.37 9.96 0.01
N TRP A 179 9.31 10.03 -0.82
CA TRP A 179 7.93 9.90 -0.35
C TRP A 179 7.61 8.47 0.14
N LEU A 180 8.13 7.44 -0.51
CA LEU A 180 7.97 6.04 -0.08
C LEU A 180 8.67 5.75 1.25
N VAL A 181 9.83 6.36 1.50
CA VAL A 181 10.52 6.26 2.80
C VAL A 181 9.62 6.80 3.92
N GLU A 182 8.97 7.95 3.72
CA GLU A 182 7.99 8.49 4.68
C GLU A 182 6.79 7.54 4.86
N ALA A 183 6.30 6.95 3.76
CA ALA A 183 5.18 6.02 3.78
C ALA A 183 5.44 4.78 4.67
N ILE A 184 6.62 4.17 4.56
CA ILE A 184 6.95 2.97 5.34
C ILE A 184 7.21 3.28 6.81
N MET A 185 7.75 4.47 7.10
CA MET A 185 7.96 4.93 8.47
C MET A 185 6.62 5.13 9.19
N HIS A 186 5.60 5.67 8.50
CA HIS A 186 4.22 5.71 9.01
C HIS A 186 3.63 4.32 9.26
N SER A 187 3.83 3.36 8.35
CA SER A 187 3.33 1.98 8.49
C SER A 187 3.76 1.32 9.80
N ASN A 188 5.02 1.53 10.19
CA ASN A 188 5.62 0.92 11.39
C ASN A 188 5.48 1.79 12.64
N GLN A 189 4.85 2.97 12.55
CA GLN A 189 4.76 3.97 13.63
C GLN A 189 6.12 4.20 14.32
N SER A 190 7.19 4.10 13.55
CA SER A 190 8.56 4.19 14.03
C SER A 190 9.05 5.62 13.86
N SER A 191 9.60 6.22 14.91
CA SER A 191 10.21 7.55 14.83
C SER A 191 11.57 7.54 14.15
N SER A 192 12.22 6.38 14.05
CA SER A 192 13.50 6.22 13.37
C SER A 192 13.68 4.80 12.84
N ARG A 193 14.36 4.66 11.70
CA ARG A 193 14.80 3.37 11.13
C ARG A 193 16.09 3.55 10.35
N SER A 194 16.91 2.50 10.29
CA SER A 194 18.07 2.51 9.41
C SER A 194 17.67 2.34 7.95
N LEU A 195 18.39 2.99 7.04
CA LEU A 195 18.15 2.90 5.60
C LEU A 195 18.42 1.48 5.07
N SER A 196 19.38 0.75 5.67
CA SER A 196 19.56 -0.68 5.42
C SER A 196 18.29 -1.49 5.73
N SER A 197 17.68 -1.29 6.90
CA SER A 197 16.45 -1.98 7.30
C SER A 197 15.29 -1.63 6.38
N ILE A 198 15.22 -0.38 5.93
CA ILE A 198 14.21 0.05 4.95
C ILE A 198 14.44 -0.68 3.63
N ASN A 199 15.67 -0.70 3.10
CA ASN A 199 16.00 -1.41 1.86
C ASN A 199 15.74 -2.93 1.95
N ASP A 200 15.88 -3.54 3.12
CA ASP A 200 15.65 -4.97 3.35
C ASP A 200 14.16 -5.34 3.49
N ASP A 201 13.25 -4.37 3.60
CA ASP A 201 11.82 -4.66 3.72
C ASP A 201 11.26 -5.32 2.46
N THR A 202 10.67 -6.50 2.65
CA THR A 202 10.07 -7.27 1.55
C THR A 202 8.73 -6.70 1.06
N VAL A 203 8.24 -5.62 1.67
CA VAL A 203 7.03 -4.90 1.26
C VAL A 203 7.22 -4.12 -0.04
N TRP A 204 8.47 -3.95 -0.49
CA TRP A 204 8.81 -3.23 -1.73
C TRP A 204 8.55 -4.04 -2.99
N PHE A 205 8.33 -5.35 -2.89
CA PHE A 205 7.70 -6.09 -3.98
C PHE A 205 6.40 -5.37 -4.41
N PRO A 206 6.08 -5.20 -5.72
CA PRO A 206 6.78 -5.66 -6.93
C PRO A 206 7.83 -4.69 -7.49
N PHE A 207 8.18 -3.64 -6.75
CA PHE A 207 9.04 -2.58 -7.25
C PHE A 207 10.53 -2.96 -7.15
N LYS A 208 11.28 -2.62 -8.19
CA LYS A 208 12.74 -2.53 -8.12
C LYS A 208 13.08 -1.17 -7.51
N LEU A 209 13.42 -1.20 -6.22
CA LEU A 209 13.70 -0.04 -5.41
C LEU A 209 15.03 -0.22 -4.67
N PHE A 210 15.77 0.86 -4.61
CA PHE A 210 16.89 1.03 -3.68
C PHE A 210 16.85 2.49 -3.24
N PHE A 211 16.91 2.70 -1.93
CA PHE A 211 16.90 4.02 -1.30
C PHE A 211 18.31 4.39 -0.88
N ASP A 212 18.75 5.58 -1.28
CA ASP A 212 19.99 6.19 -0.81
C ASP A 212 19.74 7.50 -0.03
N LEU A 213 20.82 8.12 0.44
CA LEU A 213 20.72 9.36 1.21
C LEU A 213 20.11 10.51 0.39
N SER A 214 20.35 10.56 -0.92
CA SER A 214 19.85 11.64 -1.78
C SER A 214 18.32 11.57 -1.93
N ASP A 215 17.76 10.36 -1.98
CA ASP A 215 16.31 10.15 -1.98
C ASP A 215 15.67 10.71 -0.71
N VAL A 216 16.24 10.41 0.46
CA VAL A 216 15.73 10.89 1.75
C VAL A 216 15.77 12.42 1.83
N GLN A 217 16.84 13.04 1.32
CA GLN A 217 17.02 14.49 1.31
C GLN A 217 16.04 15.23 0.41
N THR A 218 15.36 14.56 -0.52
CA THR A 218 14.28 15.18 -1.31
C THR A 218 13.03 15.48 -0.48
N ASN A 219 12.86 14.77 0.64
CA ASN A 219 11.69 14.85 1.49
C ASN A 219 11.99 15.68 2.74
N LYS A 220 11.36 16.86 2.85
CA LYS A 220 11.54 17.79 3.97
C LYS A 220 10.96 17.32 5.31
N GLU A 221 10.13 16.29 5.31
CA GLU A 221 9.58 15.69 6.53
C GLU A 221 10.47 14.53 7.02
N LEU A 222 11.60 14.24 6.33
CA LEU A 222 12.57 13.26 6.75
C LEU A 222 13.89 13.92 7.14
N GLU A 223 14.48 13.44 8.23
CA GLU A 223 15.84 13.81 8.64
C GLU A 223 16.75 12.58 8.53
N ALA A 224 17.97 12.77 8.03
CA ALA A 224 18.93 11.70 7.84
C ALA A 224 20.22 11.98 8.62
N HIS A 225 20.61 11.05 9.48
CA HIS A 225 21.85 11.11 10.23
C HIS A 225 22.75 9.93 9.88
N LEU A 226 23.96 10.22 9.41
CA LEU A 226 24.97 9.19 9.20
C LEU A 226 25.48 8.72 10.56
N GLN A 227 25.28 7.44 10.87
CA GLN A 227 25.77 6.80 12.09
C GLN A 227 26.67 5.63 11.70
N SER A 228 27.97 5.78 11.91
CA SER A 228 29.01 4.79 11.56
C SER A 228 29.01 4.42 10.06
N SER A 229 28.39 3.30 9.68
CA SER A 229 28.31 2.79 8.31
C SER A 229 26.90 2.79 7.71
N ASP A 230 25.91 3.34 8.40
CA ASP A 230 24.51 3.35 7.96
C ASP A 230 23.88 4.74 8.14
N THR A 231 22.84 5.01 7.37
CA THR A 231 22.03 6.23 7.50
C THR A 231 20.80 5.91 8.33
N VAL A 232 20.61 6.60 9.44
CA VAL A 232 19.38 6.50 10.22
C VAL A 232 18.44 7.62 9.75
N VAL A 233 17.24 7.23 9.33
CA VAL A 233 16.17 8.13 8.90
C VAL A 233 15.20 8.35 10.04
N PHE A 234 14.80 9.60 10.25
CA PHE A 234 13.84 10.05 11.25
C PHE A 234 12.66 10.74 10.55
N LEU A 235 11.51 10.74 11.23
CA LEU A 235 10.25 11.35 10.79
C LEU A 235 9.79 12.37 11.83
#